data_AF-A0A2A5GAB6-F1
#
_entry.id   AF-A0A2A5GAB6-F1
#
_cell.length_a   1.000
_cell.length_b   1.000
_cell.length_c   1.000
_cell.angle_alpha   90.00
_cell.angle_beta   90.00
_cell.angle_gamma   90.00
#
_symmetry.space_group_name_H-M   'P 1'
#
loop_
_entity.id
_entity.type
_entity.pdbx_description
1 polymer ?
#
loop_
_entity_poly.entity_id
_entity_poly.type
_entity_poly.pdbx_seq_one_letter_code
_entity_poly.pdbx_strand_id
1 'polypeptide(L)'
;MLLALSMELALKAWFVFDYDTPEVIRSHNLSKLFASLKPESQDKLDFEFRQSVALLHPNIFYIDYGIKNVLEQHENAFVDWRYIYEAENITFDKSAFTATLEMLLSEFKKRYRIEEVSPILPSE
;
A
#
# COMPACT_ATOMS: atom_id res chain seq x y z
N MET A 1 -8.26 5.15 10.89
CA MET A 1 -7.34 6.19 11.44
C MET A 1 -5.88 5.80 11.22
N LEU A 2 -5.23 5.02 12.11
CA LEU A 2 -3.83 4.59 11.92
C LEU A 2 -3.63 3.80 10.62
N LEU A 3 -4.60 2.96 10.26
CA LEU A 3 -4.56 2.16 9.02
C LEU A 3 -4.38 3.01 7.76
N ALA A 4 -5.12 4.12 7.63
CA ALA A 4 -5.05 4.98 6.45
C ALA A 4 -3.67 5.66 6.33
N LEU A 5 -3.13 6.16 7.44
CA LEU A 5 -1.77 6.68 7.51
C LEU A 5 -0.74 5.59 7.18
N SER A 6 -0.89 4.39 7.72
CA SER A 6 0.01 3.26 7.44
C SER A 6 -0.01 2.87 5.96
N MET A 7 -1.18 2.83 5.32
CA MET A 7 -1.31 2.58 3.89
C MET A 7 -0.63 3.68 3.06
N GLU A 8 -0.85 4.95 3.40
CA GLU A 8 -0.19 6.08 2.75
C GLU A 8 1.35 5.95 2.84
N LEU A 9 1.87 5.68 4.05
CA LEU A 9 3.31 5.50 4.27
C LEU A 9 3.86 4.32 3.48
N ALA A 10 3.13 3.20 3.42
CA ALA A 10 3.58 2.01 2.73
C ALA A 10 3.62 2.20 1.21
N LEU A 11 2.61 2.86 0.62
CA LEU A 11 2.62 3.23 -0.80
C LEU A 11 3.74 4.22 -1.14
N LYS A 12 3.99 5.20 -0.27
CA LYS A 12 5.11 6.15 -0.45
C LYS A 12 6.47 5.49 -0.33
N ALA A 13 6.64 4.56 0.61
CA ALA A 13 7.87 3.78 0.74
C ALA A 13 8.08 2.90 -0.50
N TRP A 14 7.01 2.31 -1.03
CA TRP A 14 7.06 1.55 -2.28
C TRP A 14 7.49 2.43 -3.45
N PHE A 15 6.93 3.63 -3.57
CA PHE A 15 7.31 4.60 -4.61
C PHE A 15 8.81 4.94 -4.55
N VAL A 16 9.32 5.31 -3.37
CA VAL A 16 10.74 5.60 -3.15
C VAL A 16 11.62 4.43 -3.62
N PHE A 17 11.22 3.20 -3.30
CA PHE A 17 11.96 2.00 -3.71
C PHE A 17 11.87 1.75 -5.22
N ASP A 18 10.70 1.94 -5.83
CA ASP A 18 10.49 1.69 -7.25
C ASP A 18 11.34 2.59 -8.14
N TYR A 19 11.52 3.84 -7.75
CA TYR A 19 12.26 4.84 -8.52
C TYR A 19 13.68 5.09 -8.01
N ASP A 20 14.09 4.41 -6.93
CA ASP A 20 15.39 4.60 -6.26
C ASP A 20 15.69 6.10 -6.01
N THR A 21 14.69 6.80 -5.47
CA THR A 21 14.72 8.27 -5.31
C THR A 21 14.39 8.66 -3.87
N PRO A 22 15.08 9.67 -3.30
CA PRO A 22 14.69 10.23 -2.01
C PRO A 22 13.41 11.08 -2.09
N GLU A 23 12.91 11.36 -3.30
CA GLU A 23 11.71 12.17 -3.49
C GLU A 23 10.44 11.41 -3.12
N VAL A 24 9.58 12.06 -2.34
CA VAL A 24 8.29 11.51 -1.93
C VAL A 24 7.16 12.26 -2.63
N ILE A 25 6.22 11.53 -3.23
CA ILE A 25 5.01 12.11 -3.81
C ILE A 25 4.22 12.87 -2.74
N ARG A 26 3.92 14.13 -3.04
CA ARG A 26 3.10 15.02 -2.21
C ARG A 26 1.60 14.85 -2.49
N SER A 27 1.10 13.64 -2.27
CA SER A 27 -0.32 13.29 -2.33
C SER A 27 -0.71 12.51 -1.08
N HIS A 28 -1.95 12.72 -0.63
CA HIS A 28 -2.61 11.89 0.39
C HIS A 28 -3.66 10.96 -0.23
N ASN A 29 -3.95 11.13 -1.53
CA ASN A 29 -4.93 10.32 -2.23
C ASN A 29 -4.32 8.95 -2.54
N LEU A 30 -4.87 7.89 -1.95
CA LEU A 30 -4.32 6.53 -2.03
C LEU A 30 -4.33 5.96 -3.45
N SER A 31 -5.41 6.22 -4.21
CA SER A 31 -5.51 5.80 -5.61
C SER A 31 -4.44 6.46 -6.48
N LYS A 32 -4.20 7.77 -6.29
CA LYS A 32 -3.12 8.48 -6.99
C LYS A 32 -1.74 7.99 -6.60
N LEU A 33 -1.51 7.67 -5.32
CA LEU A 33 -0.23 7.11 -4.86
C LEU A 33 0.06 5.77 -5.54
N PHE A 34 -0.94 4.87 -5.59
CA PHE A 34 -0.80 3.59 -6.27
C PHE A 34 -0.60 3.72 -7.78
N ALA A 35 -1.40 4.58 -8.43
CA ALA A 35 -1.27 4.84 -9.87
C ALA A 35 0.09 5.46 -10.26
N SER A 36 0.80 6.04 -9.30
CA SER A 36 2.13 6.62 -9.50
C SER A 36 3.26 5.62 -9.30
N LEU A 37 2.97 4.38 -8.89
CA LEU A 37 3.96 3.31 -8.85
C LEU A 37 4.31 2.86 -10.28
N LYS A 38 5.43 2.15 -10.45
CA LYS A 38 5.75 1.57 -11.75
C LYS A 38 4.70 0.51 -12.16
N PRO A 39 4.37 0.36 -13.45
CA PRO A 39 3.39 -0.64 -13.90
C PRO A 39 3.69 -2.05 -13.38
N GLU A 40 4.96 -2.46 -13.36
CA GLU A 40 5.37 -3.77 -12.87
C GLU A 40 5.02 -3.99 -11.40
N SER A 41 5.11 -2.94 -10.59
CA SER A 41 4.73 -2.97 -9.18
C SER A 41 3.22 -2.96 -8.99
N GLN A 42 2.49 -2.21 -9.81
CA GLN A 42 1.03 -2.22 -9.79
C GLN A 42 0.51 -3.61 -10.12
N ASP A 43 1.01 -4.22 -11.19
CA ASP A 43 0.64 -5.58 -11.62
C ASP A 43 0.99 -6.62 -10.55
N LYS A 44 2.18 -6.50 -9.95
CA LYS A 44 2.60 -7.41 -8.87
C LYS A 44 1.67 -7.31 -7.66
N LEU A 45 1.37 -6.10 -7.20
CA LEU A 45 0.52 -5.88 -6.04
C LEU A 45 -0.94 -6.29 -6.32
N ASP A 46 -1.44 -6.05 -7.52
CA ASP A 46 -2.80 -6.46 -7.92
C ASP A 46 -2.91 -7.98 -8.03
N PHE A 47 -1.89 -8.65 -8.58
CA PHE A 47 -1.82 -10.11 -8.64
C PHE A 47 -1.85 -10.74 -7.23
N GLU A 48 -1.01 -10.26 -6.32
CA GLU A 48 -0.99 -10.74 -4.94
C GLU A 48 -2.28 -10.42 -4.19
N PHE A 49 -2.89 -9.26 -4.44
CA PHE A 49 -4.19 -8.90 -3.90
C PHE A 49 -5.27 -9.91 -4.32
N ARG A 50 -5.35 -10.24 -5.61
CA ARG A 50 -6.33 -11.21 -6.14
C ARG A 50 -6.16 -12.59 -5.50
N GLN A 51 -4.92 -13.01 -5.27
CA GLN A 51 -4.64 -14.32 -4.68
C GLN A 51 -4.86 -14.40 -3.17
N SER A 52 -4.57 -13.34 -2.43
CA SER A 52 -4.53 -13.39 -0.95
C SER A 52 -5.69 -12.66 -0.29
N VAL A 53 -6.17 -11.56 -0.86
CA VAL A 53 -7.18 -10.70 -0.25
C VAL A 53 -8.55 -10.93 -0.88
N ALA A 54 -8.64 -10.87 -2.21
CA ALA A 54 -9.93 -10.93 -2.92
C ALA A 54 -10.70 -12.26 -2.67
N LEU A 55 -9.98 -13.37 -2.47
CA LEU A 55 -10.59 -14.67 -2.15
C LEU A 55 -11.30 -14.68 -0.79
N LEU A 56 -10.76 -13.96 0.19
CA LEU A 56 -11.26 -13.93 1.57
C LEU A 56 -12.20 -12.74 1.84
N HIS A 57 -12.04 -11.68 1.05
CA HIS A 57 -12.82 -10.45 1.13
C HIS A 57 -13.43 -10.12 -0.24
N PRO A 58 -14.32 -10.99 -0.78
CA PRO A 58 -14.92 -10.75 -2.08
C PRO A 58 -15.84 -9.52 -2.03
N ASN A 59 -15.81 -8.70 -3.07
CA ASN A 59 -16.71 -7.58 -3.23
C ASN A 59 -17.66 -7.83 -4.41
N ILE A 60 -18.95 -8.07 -4.11
CA ILE A 60 -19.97 -8.41 -5.10
C ILE A 60 -20.30 -7.28 -6.09
N PHE A 61 -19.86 -6.05 -5.79
CA PHE A 61 -20.11 -4.88 -6.65
C PHE A 61 -19.09 -4.75 -7.80
N TYR A 62 -18.01 -5.54 -7.80
CA TYR A 62 -16.96 -5.48 -8.81
C TYR A 62 -16.78 -6.83 -9.52
N ILE A 63 -16.84 -6.82 -10.84
CA ILE A 63 -16.58 -8.01 -11.68
C ILE A 63 -15.07 -8.30 -11.73
N ASP A 64 -14.24 -7.26 -11.72
CA ASP A 64 -12.77 -7.34 -11.69
C ASP A 64 -12.25 -6.66 -10.42
N TYR A 65 -12.45 -7.32 -9.26
CA TYR A 65 -12.08 -6.77 -7.97
C TYR A 65 -10.57 -6.86 -7.73
N GLY A 66 -9.89 -5.72 -7.83
CA GLY A 66 -8.45 -5.56 -7.63
C GLY A 66 -8.12 -4.57 -6.51
N ILE A 67 -6.82 -4.42 -6.24
CA ILE A 67 -6.32 -3.54 -5.17
C ILE A 67 -6.77 -2.09 -5.39
N LYS A 68 -6.85 -1.67 -6.66
CA LYS A 68 -7.25 -0.33 -7.06
C LYS A 68 -8.65 0.01 -6.53
N ASN A 69 -9.59 -0.94 -6.54
CA ASN A 69 -10.95 -0.69 -6.07
C ASN A 69 -10.98 -0.37 -4.57
N VAL A 70 -10.17 -1.06 -3.77
CA VAL A 70 -10.04 -0.78 -2.33
C VAL A 70 -9.42 0.61 -2.11
N LEU A 71 -8.39 0.96 -2.87
CA LEU A 71 -7.72 2.25 -2.73
C LEU A 71 -8.55 3.41 -3.25
N GLU A 72 -9.39 3.21 -4.27
CA GLU A 72 -10.37 4.19 -4.76
C GLU A 72 -11.50 4.39 -3.76
N GLN A 73 -12.05 3.32 -3.20
CA GLN A 73 -13.09 3.41 -2.16
C GLN A 73 -12.60 4.19 -0.92
N HIS A 74 -11.30 4.17 -0.67
CA HIS A 74 -10.67 4.81 0.47
C HIS A 74 -9.69 5.91 0.08
N GLU A 75 -9.88 6.53 -1.09
CA GLU A 75 -8.88 7.42 -1.68
C GLU A 75 -8.53 8.59 -0.76
N ASN A 76 -9.51 9.16 -0.06
CA ASN A 76 -9.36 10.31 0.82
C ASN A 76 -9.35 9.91 2.30
N ALA A 77 -9.26 8.62 2.63
CA ALA A 77 -9.44 8.12 4.00
C ALA A 77 -8.51 8.77 5.05
N PHE A 78 -7.32 9.22 4.65
CA PHE A 78 -6.44 10.00 5.52
C PHE A 78 -6.94 11.44 5.71
N VAL A 79 -7.39 12.10 4.64
CA VAL A 79 -7.91 13.48 4.67
C VAL A 79 -9.24 13.54 5.41
N ASP A 80 -10.16 12.63 5.08
CA ASP A 80 -11.47 12.51 5.74
C ASP A 80 -11.31 12.27 7.24
N TRP A 81 -10.30 11.48 7.61
CA TRP A 81 -9.96 11.31 9.01
C TRP A 81 -9.39 12.59 9.65
N ARG A 82 -8.49 13.30 8.96
CA ARG A 82 -7.95 14.59 9.45
C ARG A 82 -9.06 15.61 9.72
N TYR A 83 -10.13 15.54 8.94
CA TYR A 83 -11.30 16.42 9.01
C TYR A 83 -12.57 15.67 9.44
N ILE A 84 -12.43 14.69 10.34
CA ILE A 84 -13.53 13.80 10.74
C ILE A 84 -14.76 14.52 11.28
N TYR A 85 -14.59 15.74 11.80
CA TYR A 85 -15.69 16.58 12.30
C TYR A 85 -16.48 17.30 11.19
N GLU A 86 -15.98 17.29 9.95
CA GLU A 86 -16.62 17.83 8.75
C GLU A 86 -17.25 16.72 7.89
N ALA A 87 -16.99 15.44 8.22
CA ALA A 87 -17.42 14.31 7.43
C ALA A 87 -18.79 13.78 7.88
N GLU A 88 -19.82 14.00 7.06
CA GLU A 88 -21.20 13.64 7.41
C GLU A 88 -21.49 12.14 7.35
N ASN A 89 -20.71 11.33 6.60
CA ASN A 89 -20.88 9.87 6.50
C ASN A 89 -19.56 9.17 6.08
N ILE A 90 -18.72 8.74 7.03
CA ILE A 90 -17.53 7.94 6.72
C ILE A 90 -17.90 6.44 6.76
N THR A 91 -18.04 5.82 5.59
CA THR A 91 -18.09 4.35 5.47
C THR A 91 -16.67 3.83 5.23
N PHE A 92 -16.19 2.93 6.10
CA PHE A 92 -14.82 2.42 6.06
C PHE A 92 -14.82 0.89 6.16
N ASP A 93 -14.44 0.19 5.09
CA ASP A 93 -14.28 -1.27 5.10
C ASP A 93 -12.96 -1.63 5.78
N LYS A 94 -13.02 -1.75 7.10
CA LYS A 94 -11.85 -2.04 7.93
C LYS A 94 -11.22 -3.39 7.56
N SER A 95 -12.02 -4.39 7.17
CA SER A 95 -11.51 -5.74 6.98
C SER A 95 -10.66 -5.84 5.72
N ALA A 96 -11.25 -5.50 4.57
CA ALA A 96 -10.54 -5.54 3.29
C ALA A 96 -9.34 -4.59 3.29
N PHE A 97 -9.49 -3.40 3.88
CA PHE A 97 -8.41 -2.42 3.96
C PHE A 97 -7.24 -2.91 4.82
N THR A 98 -7.51 -3.57 5.96
CA THR A 98 -6.44 -4.12 6.83
C THR A 98 -5.70 -5.24 6.12
N ALA A 99 -6.42 -6.18 5.51
CA ALA A 99 -5.81 -7.29 4.76
C ALA A 99 -4.95 -6.77 3.59
N THR A 100 -5.42 -5.73 2.89
CA THR A 100 -4.66 -5.07 1.82
C THR A 100 -3.36 -4.45 2.34
N LEU A 101 -3.41 -3.77 3.49
CA LEU A 101 -2.22 -3.17 4.11
C LEU A 101 -1.21 -4.24 4.52
N GLU A 102 -1.66 -5.30 5.17
CA GLU A 102 -0.79 -6.39 5.61
C GLU A 102 -0.13 -7.10 4.42
N MET A 103 -0.88 -7.33 3.34
CA MET A 103 -0.35 -7.87 2.09
C MET A 103 0.74 -6.96 1.51
N LEU A 104 0.47 -5.66 1.39
CA LEU A 104 1.42 -4.71 0.83
C LEU A 104 2.72 -4.65 1.66
N LEU A 105 2.61 -4.62 2.99
CA LEU A 105 3.77 -4.66 3.88
C LEU A 105 4.54 -5.98 3.78
N SER A 106 3.85 -7.11 3.60
CA SER A 106 4.47 -8.42 3.37
C SER A 106 5.27 -8.41 2.07
N GLU A 107 4.69 -7.91 0.98
CA GLU A 107 5.36 -7.78 -0.31
C GLU A 107 6.56 -6.82 -0.25
N PHE A 108 6.43 -5.74 0.52
CA PHE A 108 7.50 -4.77 0.68
C PHE A 108 8.69 -5.38 1.43
N LYS A 109 8.43 -6.17 2.49
CA LYS A 109 9.48 -6.87 3.24
C LYS A 109 10.29 -7.84 2.38
N LYS A 110 9.68 -8.48 1.37
CA LYS A 110 10.38 -9.37 0.43
C LYS A 110 11.47 -8.66 -0.38
N ARG A 111 11.44 -7.32 -0.47
CA ARG A 111 12.44 -6.53 -1.20
C ARG A 111 13.69 -6.23 -0.36
N TYR A 112 13.68 -6.52 0.93
CA TYR A 112 14.82 -6.32 1.82
C TYR A 112 15.56 -7.63 2.09
N ARG A 113 16.89 -7.58 2.08
CA ARG A 113 17.77 -8.63 2.59
C ARG A 113 18.61 -8.05 3.71
N ILE A 114 18.65 -8.75 4.83
CA ILE A 114 19.59 -8.46 5.92
C ILE A 114 20.79 -9.37 5.70
N GLU A 115 21.97 -8.79 5.54
CA GLU A 115 23.24 -9.53 5.41
C GLU A 115 24.12 -9.22 6.61
N GLU A 116 24.67 -10.25 7.25
CA GLU A 116 25.72 -10.08 8.25
C GLU A 116 27.03 -9.77 7.54
N VAL A 117 27.50 -8.53 7.68
CA VAL A 117 28.80 -8.10 7.14
C VAL A 117 29.85 -8.33 8.21
N SER A 118 30.70 -9.34 8.02
CA SER A 118 31.91 -9.50 8.82
C SER A 118 33.05 -8.64 8.24
N PRO A 119 33.85 -7.95 9.07
CA PRO A 119 34.99 -7.19 8.59
C PRO A 119 36.00 -8.12 7.92
N ILE A 120 36.47 -7.75 6.73
CA ILE A 120 37.57 -8.44 6.05
C ILE A 120 38.85 -8.10 6.82
N LEU A 121 39.34 -9.04 7.63
CA LEU A 121 40.64 -8.91 8.28
C LEU A 121 41.75 -9.08 7.22
N PRO A 122 42.70 -8.15 7.10
CA PRO A 122 43.84 -8.32 6.21
C PRO A 122 44.71 -9.49 6.71
N SER A 123 45.10 -10.38 5.80
CA SER A 123 46.05 -11.47 6.07
C SER A 123 47.46 -10.90 6.27
N GLU A 124 48.06 -11.21 7.43
CA GLU A 124 49.46 -10.91 7.78
C GLU A 124 50.48 -11.57 6.83
#